data_AF-D4V6P4-F1
#
_entry.id   AF-D4V6P4-F1
#
_cell.length_a   1.000
_cell.length_b   1.000
_cell.length_c   1.000
_cell.angle_alpha   90.00
_cell.angle_beta   90.00
_cell.angle_gamma   90.00
#
_symmetry.space_group_name_H-M   'P 1'
#
loop_
_entity.id
_entity.type
_entity.pdbx_description
1 polymer ?
#
loop_
_entity_poly.entity_id
_entity_poly.type
_entity_poly.pdbx_seq_one_letter_code
_entity_poly.pdbx_strand_id
1 'polypeptide(L)'
;MSKLMAILVIIFLCISCTDNAELPVKPDKNEGTENVLIELAVTVPAVTYTRTRGIVRTIDHETLINEIQILVFEEGKYKYRVPGLSINNTASTITFTALLKSGDIPMKLLILANATDVVVADEPVVGDSEEMIKKKMNRKFDYLTSVFPMSGEYELPEGLKPTGTGTILGLKMLRSIARVDVTATEVANFRMTGVKAYRANNYLQVIPDETGVSKVTFPSVPEGSDRNVDSSIFPVSSENWNNFSARLYLSETWSPEPADQV
;
A
#
# COMPACT_ATOMS: atom_id res chain seq x y z
N MET A 1 -46.65 -43.41 26.66
CA MET A 1 -45.67 -42.61 27.43
C MET A 1 -44.33 -43.30 27.19
N SER A 2 -43.38 -42.81 26.39
CA SER A 2 -42.74 -41.50 26.20
C SER A 2 -42.34 -41.36 24.71
N LYS A 3 -42.94 -40.48 23.90
CA LYS A 3 -42.52 -39.09 23.64
C LYS A 3 -41.01 -38.82 23.70
N LEU A 4 -40.53 -38.23 22.60
CA LEU A 4 -39.41 -37.31 22.48
C LEU A 4 -38.04 -37.83 22.92
N MET A 5 -37.19 -38.21 21.94
CA MET A 5 -35.76 -37.88 21.88
C MET A 5 -35.09 -38.76 20.82
N ALA A 6 -35.04 -38.26 19.58
CA ALA A 6 -34.00 -38.53 18.58
C ALA A 6 -34.40 -37.94 17.20
N ILE A 7 -35.15 -36.83 17.19
CA ILE A 7 -35.19 -35.93 16.03
C ILE A 7 -34.02 -34.96 16.23
N LEU A 8 -32.79 -35.37 15.88
CA LEU A 8 -31.66 -34.43 15.80
C LEU A 8 -30.43 -34.93 15.01
N VAL A 9 -30.53 -35.94 14.13
CA VAL A 9 -29.35 -36.41 13.37
C VAL A 9 -29.62 -36.66 11.88
N ILE A 10 -30.80 -36.34 11.35
CA ILE A 10 -31.15 -36.52 9.92
C ILE A 10 -31.68 -35.21 9.31
N ILE A 11 -31.10 -34.06 9.70
CA ILE A 11 -31.30 -32.75 9.05
C ILE A 11 -29.93 -32.06 8.89
N PHE A 12 -28.91 -32.81 8.44
CA PHE A 12 -27.59 -32.25 8.15
C PHE A 12 -26.87 -32.96 6.99
N LEU A 13 -27.63 -33.43 5.99
CA LEU A 13 -27.08 -34.14 4.82
C LEU A 13 -27.70 -33.73 3.47
N CYS A 14 -28.41 -32.59 3.41
CA CYS A 14 -28.96 -32.09 2.15
C CYS A 14 -28.88 -30.56 2.01
N ILE A 15 -27.71 -29.93 2.23
CA ILE A 15 -27.34 -28.66 1.58
C ILE A 15 -25.83 -28.66 1.33
N SER A 16 -25.40 -29.49 0.37
CA SER A 16 -24.13 -29.30 -0.33
C SER A 16 -24.47 -29.09 -1.80
N CYS A 17 -25.37 -28.15 -2.06
CA CYS A 17 -25.34 -27.41 -3.31
C CYS A 17 -24.27 -26.35 -3.11
N THR A 18 -23.19 -26.47 -3.86
CA THR A 18 -22.30 -25.38 -4.18
C THR A 18 -23.14 -24.29 -4.84
N ASP A 19 -23.64 -23.34 -4.05
CA ASP A 19 -24.02 -22.05 -4.61
C ASP A 19 -22.71 -21.35 -4.98
N ASN A 20 -22.26 -21.61 -6.21
CA ASN A 20 -21.61 -20.56 -6.99
C ASN A 20 -22.64 -19.43 -7.08
N ALA A 21 -22.68 -18.57 -6.07
CA ALA A 21 -23.28 -17.26 -6.19
C ALA A 21 -22.36 -16.43 -7.10
N GLU A 22 -22.29 -16.81 -8.38
CA GLU A 22 -22.26 -15.81 -9.43
C GLU A 22 -23.54 -15.00 -9.22
N LEU A 23 -23.37 -13.82 -8.61
CA LEU A 23 -24.39 -12.80 -8.67
C LEU A 23 -24.73 -12.64 -10.15
N PRO A 24 -25.98 -12.88 -10.58
CA PRO A 24 -26.35 -12.52 -11.93
C PRO A 24 -26.33 -10.99 -11.95
N VAL A 25 -25.25 -10.43 -12.48
CA VAL A 25 -25.23 -9.07 -12.96
C VAL A 25 -26.32 -9.03 -14.01
N LYS A 26 -27.51 -8.57 -13.63
CA LYS A 26 -28.45 -8.02 -14.61
C LYS A 26 -27.62 -6.98 -15.37
N PRO A 27 -27.43 -7.14 -16.69
CA PRO A 27 -26.86 -6.04 -17.45
C PRO A 27 -27.86 -4.90 -17.28
N ASP A 28 -27.43 -3.85 -16.58
CA ASP A 28 -28.20 -2.63 -16.54
C ASP A 28 -28.19 -2.12 -17.97
N LYS A 29 -29.27 -2.42 -18.69
CA LYS A 29 -29.56 -1.81 -19.98
C LYS A 29 -29.92 -0.38 -19.66
N ASN A 30 -28.92 0.48 -19.42
CA ASN A 30 -28.91 1.93 -19.54
C ASN A 30 -27.64 2.51 -18.90
N GLU A 31 -26.46 2.25 -19.48
CA GLU A 31 -25.32 3.18 -19.55
C GLU A 31 -24.28 2.51 -20.45
N GLY A 32 -23.68 3.23 -21.40
CA GLY A 32 -22.69 2.70 -22.34
C GLY A 32 -21.32 2.40 -21.69
N THR A 33 -21.30 1.86 -20.47
CA THR A 33 -20.11 1.58 -19.69
C THR A 33 -19.75 0.10 -19.77
N GLU A 34 -18.76 -0.23 -20.60
CA GLU A 34 -18.19 -1.56 -20.71
C GLU A 34 -17.03 -1.73 -19.71
N ASN A 35 -16.82 -2.95 -19.22
CA ASN A 35 -15.64 -3.25 -18.41
C ASN A 35 -14.42 -3.43 -19.32
N VAL A 36 -13.37 -2.67 -19.08
CA VAL A 36 -12.13 -2.65 -19.86
C VAL A 36 -10.98 -3.17 -19.00
N LEU A 37 -10.29 -4.19 -19.50
CA LEU A 37 -9.08 -4.71 -18.86
C LEU A 37 -7.88 -3.83 -19.27
N ILE A 38 -7.29 -3.15 -18.30
CA ILE A 38 -6.16 -2.24 -18.49
C ILE A 38 -4.94 -2.83 -17.79
N GLU A 39 -3.79 -2.77 -18.47
CA GLU A 39 -2.50 -3.04 -17.84
C GLU A 39 -1.93 -1.72 -17.29
N LEU A 40 -1.45 -1.74 -16.06
CA LEU A 40 -0.80 -0.61 -15.41
C LEU A 40 0.65 -0.98 -15.14
N ALA A 41 1.58 -0.12 -15.56
CA ALA A 41 3.00 -0.25 -15.29
C ALA A 41 3.44 0.85 -14.32
N VAL A 42 3.91 0.43 -13.15
CA VAL A 42 4.28 1.33 -12.06
C VAL A 42 5.77 1.26 -11.78
N THR A 43 6.33 2.42 -11.45
CA THR A 43 7.69 2.57 -10.97
C THR A 43 7.66 2.81 -9.47
N VAL A 44 8.38 1.97 -8.74
CA VAL A 44 8.59 2.15 -7.30
C VAL A 44 9.93 2.86 -7.09
N PRO A 45 10.08 3.67 -6.03
CA PRO A 45 11.33 4.39 -5.81
C PRO A 45 12.46 3.38 -5.59
N ALA A 46 13.43 3.36 -6.50
CA ALA A 46 14.60 2.52 -6.36
C ALA A 46 15.46 3.06 -5.21
N VAL A 47 15.93 2.17 -4.34
CA VAL A 47 16.96 2.51 -3.38
C VAL A 47 18.33 2.21 -3.98
N THR A 48 19.04 3.25 -4.38
CA THR A 48 20.45 3.13 -4.75
C THR A 48 21.26 2.82 -3.50
N TYR A 49 21.78 1.59 -3.41
CA TYR A 49 22.86 1.25 -2.49
C TYR A 49 24.10 0.91 -3.32
N THR A 50 25.28 1.26 -2.83
CA THR A 50 26.57 0.77 -3.34
C THR A 50 26.89 -0.58 -2.70
N ARG A 51 26.53 -1.74 -3.32
CA ARG A 51 27.18 -3.01 -2.92
C ARG A 51 28.50 -3.07 -3.63
N THR A 52 29.52 -3.36 -2.85
CA THR A 52 30.76 -3.91 -3.38
C THR A 52 30.48 -5.33 -3.87
N ARG A 53 30.43 -5.47 -5.21
CA ARG A 53 30.52 -6.69 -6.04
C ARG A 53 29.43 -7.79 -5.91
N GLY A 54 28.70 -7.95 -7.02
CA GLY A 54 28.62 -9.24 -7.71
C GLY A 54 27.64 -10.29 -7.18
N ILE A 55 26.36 -9.94 -6.95
CA ILE A 55 25.29 -10.92 -6.77
C ILE A 55 24.04 -10.43 -7.52
N VAL A 56 23.38 -11.38 -8.20
CA VAL A 56 22.12 -11.31 -8.95
C VAL A 56 21.13 -10.28 -8.41
N ARG A 57 20.42 -9.58 -9.32
CA ARG A 57 19.28 -8.68 -9.03
C ARG A 57 18.14 -9.48 -8.39
N THR A 58 18.28 -9.84 -7.11
CA THR A 58 17.16 -10.30 -6.29
C THR A 58 16.17 -9.15 -6.17
N ILE A 59 14.86 -9.42 -6.36
CA ILE A 59 13.80 -8.44 -6.11
C ILE A 59 14.04 -7.89 -4.70
N ASP A 60 14.20 -6.57 -4.60
CA ASP A 60 14.40 -5.94 -3.31
C ASP A 60 13.07 -6.03 -2.55
N HIS A 61 13.12 -6.50 -1.30
CA HIS A 61 11.94 -6.61 -0.44
C HIS A 61 11.30 -5.24 -0.17
N GLU A 62 12.08 -4.16 -0.34
CA GLU A 62 11.59 -2.78 -0.30
C GLU A 62 10.72 -2.43 -1.52
N THR A 63 10.83 -3.17 -2.62
CA THR A 63 10.12 -2.94 -3.89
C THR A 63 8.95 -3.89 -4.13
N LEU A 64 8.79 -4.92 -3.31
CA LEU A 64 7.81 -5.97 -3.53
C LEU A 64 6.36 -5.48 -3.36
N ILE A 65 5.51 -5.74 -4.34
CA ILE A 65 4.06 -5.53 -4.29
C ILE A 65 3.36 -6.88 -4.37
N ASN A 66 2.60 -7.23 -3.34
CA ASN A 66 1.85 -8.49 -3.26
C ASN A 66 0.36 -8.30 -3.58
N GLU A 67 -0.17 -7.12 -3.30
CA GLU A 67 -1.59 -6.81 -3.47
C GLU A 67 -1.77 -5.34 -3.88
N ILE A 68 -2.87 -5.07 -4.59
CA ILE A 68 -3.20 -3.74 -5.10
C ILE A 68 -4.71 -3.52 -4.97
N GLN A 69 -5.07 -2.33 -4.51
CA GLN A 69 -6.42 -1.77 -4.57
C GLN A 69 -6.39 -0.49 -5.39
N ILE A 70 -7.37 -0.29 -6.26
CA ILE A 70 -7.53 0.95 -7.03
C ILE A 70 -8.86 1.56 -6.61
N LEU A 71 -8.80 2.78 -6.09
CA LEU A 71 -9.96 3.61 -5.81
C LEU A 71 -10.17 4.53 -7.00
N VAL A 72 -11.35 4.47 -7.60
CA VAL A 72 -11.69 5.25 -8.80
C VAL A 72 -12.55 6.44 -8.39
N PHE A 73 -12.12 7.62 -8.82
CA PHE A 73 -12.78 8.88 -8.60
C PHE A 73 -13.22 9.49 -9.92
N GLU A 74 -14.40 10.08 -9.95
CA GLU A 74 -14.89 10.91 -11.05
C GLU A 74 -15.38 12.22 -10.45
N GLU A 75 -15.04 13.35 -11.09
CA GLU A 75 -15.39 14.68 -10.60
C GLU A 75 -14.99 14.91 -9.12
N GLY A 76 -13.86 14.32 -8.69
CA GLY A 76 -13.35 14.42 -7.32
C GLY A 76 -14.10 13.59 -6.28
N LYS A 77 -15.03 12.72 -6.71
CA LYS A 77 -15.84 11.87 -5.83
C LYS A 77 -15.55 10.40 -6.05
N TYR A 78 -15.42 9.65 -4.97
CA TYR A 78 -15.23 8.21 -5.03
C TYR A 78 -16.45 7.53 -5.65
N LYS A 79 -16.22 6.59 -6.57
CA LYS A 79 -17.26 5.85 -7.29
C LYS A 79 -17.23 4.36 -7.00
N TYR A 80 -16.07 3.74 -7.12
CA TYR A 80 -15.91 2.30 -6.92
C TYR A 80 -14.45 1.91 -6.69
N ARG A 81 -14.25 0.68 -6.21
CA ARG A 81 -12.94 0.05 -5.99
C ARG A 81 -12.80 -1.17 -6.87
N VAL A 82 -11.59 -1.41 -7.37
CA VAL A 82 -11.23 -2.66 -8.05
C VAL A 82 -9.89 -3.19 -7.53
N PRO A 83 -9.72 -4.52 -7.45
CA PRO A 83 -8.42 -5.11 -7.12
C PRO A 83 -7.48 -5.07 -8.33
N GLY A 84 -6.18 -5.02 -8.08
CA GLY A 84 -5.18 -5.35 -9.08
C GLY A 84 -5.03 -6.87 -9.23
N LEU A 85 -4.85 -7.32 -10.47
CA LEU A 85 -4.76 -8.71 -10.89
C LEU A 85 -3.44 -8.96 -11.62
N SER A 86 -2.99 -10.21 -11.67
CA SER A 86 -1.80 -10.60 -12.45
C SER A 86 -0.55 -9.76 -12.15
N ILE A 87 -0.31 -9.48 -10.87
CA ILE A 87 0.82 -8.66 -10.43
C ILE A 87 2.13 -9.35 -10.79
N ASN A 88 2.98 -8.66 -11.54
CA ASN A 88 4.28 -9.12 -11.97
C ASN A 88 5.38 -8.18 -11.43
N ASN A 89 6.13 -8.67 -10.45
CA ASN A 89 7.24 -7.94 -9.85
C ASN A 89 8.50 -8.13 -10.69
N THR A 90 8.85 -7.12 -11.51
CA THR A 90 10.16 -7.07 -12.17
C THR A 90 11.05 -5.97 -11.56
N ALA A 91 12.37 -6.08 -11.72
CA ALA A 91 13.34 -5.30 -10.96
C ALA A 91 13.29 -3.78 -11.12
N SER A 92 12.61 -3.24 -12.14
CA SER A 92 12.52 -1.79 -12.39
C SER A 92 11.10 -1.28 -12.63
N THR A 93 10.16 -2.17 -12.90
CA THR A 93 8.78 -1.83 -13.25
C THR A 93 7.89 -2.97 -12.82
N ILE A 94 6.84 -2.67 -12.06
CA ILE A 94 5.87 -3.66 -11.64
C ILE A 94 4.66 -3.48 -12.55
N THR A 95 4.18 -4.57 -13.13
CA THR A 95 2.97 -4.53 -13.95
C THR A 95 1.84 -5.27 -13.26
N PHE A 96 0.61 -4.82 -13.47
CA PHE A 96 -0.60 -5.51 -13.05
C PHE A 96 -1.73 -5.13 -13.98
N THR A 97 -2.83 -5.87 -13.91
CA THR A 97 -4.04 -5.62 -14.68
C THR A 97 -5.17 -5.23 -13.77
N ALA A 98 -6.12 -4.43 -14.26
CA ALA A 98 -7.32 -4.07 -13.52
C ALA A 98 -8.51 -3.95 -14.47
N LEU A 99 -9.70 -4.32 -13.98
CA LEU A 99 -10.93 -4.25 -14.75
C LEU A 99 -11.67 -2.96 -14.39
N LEU A 100 -11.56 -1.92 -15.21
CA LEU A 100 -12.13 -0.59 -14.97
C LEU A 100 -13.38 -0.39 -15.83
N LYS A 101 -14.30 0.47 -15.40
CA LYS A 101 -15.46 0.84 -16.22
C LYS A 101 -15.04 1.90 -17.23
N SER A 102 -15.37 1.70 -18.50
CA SER A 102 -15.22 2.71 -19.55
C SER A 102 -16.16 3.88 -19.29
N GLY A 103 -15.80 5.06 -19.78
CA GLY A 103 -16.63 6.26 -19.73
C GLY A 103 -15.87 7.45 -20.28
N ASP A 104 -16.62 8.49 -20.68
CA ASP A 104 -16.05 9.75 -21.18
C ASP A 104 -15.81 10.78 -20.06
N ILE A 105 -16.11 10.41 -18.82
CA ILE A 105 -15.96 11.28 -17.66
C ILE A 105 -14.49 11.25 -17.21
N PRO A 106 -13.85 12.42 -17.00
CA PRO A 106 -12.52 12.50 -16.43
C PRO A 106 -12.46 11.74 -15.11
N MET A 107 -11.52 10.81 -14.99
CA MET A 107 -11.38 9.98 -13.80
C MET A 107 -9.96 10.01 -13.24
N LYS A 108 -9.85 9.85 -11.93
CA LYS A 108 -8.59 9.71 -11.21
C LYS A 108 -8.52 8.33 -10.57
N LEU A 109 -7.36 7.69 -10.72
CA LEU A 109 -7.02 6.43 -10.09
C LEU A 109 -6.12 6.72 -8.90
N LEU A 110 -6.55 6.29 -7.71
CA LEU A 110 -5.73 6.28 -6.51
C LEU A 110 -5.42 4.82 -6.18
N ILE A 111 -4.15 4.45 -6.36
CA ILE A 111 -3.68 3.07 -6.30
C ILE A 111 -2.96 2.87 -4.98
N LEU A 112 -3.39 1.88 -4.21
CA LEU A 112 -2.76 1.47 -2.96
C LEU A 112 -2.18 0.07 -3.15
N ALA A 113 -0.91 -0.10 -2.84
CA ALA A 113 -0.24 -1.38 -2.81
C ALA A 113 0.05 -1.81 -1.37
N ASN A 114 -0.04 -3.11 -1.07
CA ASN A 114 0.25 -3.68 0.26
C ASN A 114 -0.51 -3.02 1.42
N ALA A 115 -1.76 -2.61 1.16
CA ALA A 115 -2.61 -1.89 2.10
C ALA A 115 -4.10 -2.28 1.96
N THR A 116 -4.41 -3.49 1.47
CA THR A 116 -5.81 -3.94 1.32
C THR A 116 -6.51 -3.98 2.67
N ASP A 117 -5.80 -4.39 3.73
CA ASP A 117 -6.28 -4.38 5.11
C ASP A 117 -6.84 -3.01 5.52
N VAL A 118 -6.12 -1.94 5.20
CA VAL A 118 -6.54 -0.56 5.49
C VAL A 118 -7.77 -0.17 4.68
N VAL A 119 -7.77 -0.46 3.38
CA VAL A 119 -8.92 -0.13 2.51
C VAL A 119 -10.17 -0.90 2.90
N VAL A 120 -10.05 -2.12 3.43
CA VAL A 120 -11.19 -2.92 3.89
C VAL A 120 -11.68 -2.44 5.27
N ALA A 121 -10.77 -2.08 6.17
CA ALA A 121 -11.14 -1.55 7.49
C ALA A 121 -11.90 -0.21 7.38
N ASP A 122 -11.46 0.66 6.48
CA ASP A 122 -12.01 1.99 6.23
C ASP A 122 -12.57 2.10 4.81
N GLU A 123 -13.48 1.17 4.45
CA GLU A 123 -14.05 1.09 3.10
C GLU A 123 -14.70 2.43 2.68
N PRO A 124 -14.25 3.03 1.57
CA PRO A 124 -14.82 4.29 1.08
C PRO A 124 -16.29 4.17 0.69
N VAL A 125 -17.06 5.22 0.98
CA VAL A 125 -18.47 5.30 0.59
C VAL A 125 -18.60 6.11 -0.70
N VAL A 126 -19.45 5.64 -1.63
CA VAL A 126 -19.72 6.35 -2.89
C VAL A 126 -20.12 7.80 -2.61
N GLY A 127 -19.42 8.75 -3.24
CA GLY A 127 -19.60 10.19 -3.03
C GLY A 127 -18.64 10.83 -2.01
N ASP A 128 -17.85 10.04 -1.31
CA ASP A 128 -16.78 10.52 -0.43
C ASP A 128 -15.76 11.35 -1.24
N SER A 129 -15.24 12.42 -0.62
CA SER A 129 -14.14 13.18 -1.20
C SER A 129 -12.82 12.44 -1.04
N GLU A 130 -11.89 12.70 -1.96
CA GLU A 130 -10.52 12.18 -1.86
C GLU A 130 -9.86 12.55 -0.52
N GLU A 131 -10.00 13.79 -0.07
CA GLU A 131 -9.45 14.26 1.21
C GLU A 131 -9.97 13.46 2.41
N MET A 132 -11.27 13.13 2.43
CA MET A 132 -11.85 12.37 3.53
C MET A 132 -11.35 10.94 3.54
N ILE A 133 -11.20 10.33 2.35
CA ILE A 133 -10.63 8.99 2.22
C ILE A 133 -9.17 8.98 2.66
N LYS A 134 -8.35 9.92 2.16
CA LYS A 134 -6.93 10.04 2.53
C LYS A 134 -6.77 10.06 4.05
N LYS A 135 -7.51 10.92 4.76
CA LYS A 135 -7.44 11.00 6.23
C LYS A 135 -7.73 9.68 6.95
N LYS A 136 -8.62 8.84 6.43
CA LYS A 136 -8.96 7.53 7.02
C LYS A 136 -7.96 6.44 6.68
N MET A 137 -7.22 6.57 5.58
CA MET A 137 -6.29 5.55 5.09
C MET A 137 -4.98 5.56 5.89
N ASN A 138 -5.06 5.17 7.15
CA ASN A 138 -3.95 5.05 8.06
C ASN A 138 -4.03 3.75 8.85
N ARG A 139 -2.89 3.34 9.43
CA ARG A 139 -2.84 2.18 10.32
C ARG A 139 -1.79 2.35 11.40
N LYS A 140 -1.90 1.54 12.45
CA LYS A 140 -0.82 1.42 13.44
C LYS A 140 0.46 0.96 12.75
N PHE A 141 1.58 1.56 13.15
CA PHE A 141 2.89 1.24 12.61
C PHE A 141 3.51 0.06 13.37
N ASP A 142 3.70 -1.04 12.66
CA ASP A 142 4.16 -2.32 13.22
C ASP A 142 5.63 -2.65 12.84
N TYR A 143 6.49 -1.63 12.70
CA TYR A 143 7.93 -1.77 12.39
C TYR A 143 8.24 -2.69 11.19
N LEU A 144 7.50 -2.47 10.11
CA LEU A 144 7.58 -3.25 8.88
C LEU A 144 9.02 -3.31 8.34
N THR A 145 9.47 -4.50 7.94
CA THR A 145 10.79 -4.71 7.33
C THR A 145 10.71 -5.14 5.87
N SER A 146 9.51 -5.33 5.31
CA SER A 146 9.25 -5.71 3.91
C SER A 146 7.79 -5.44 3.55
N VAL A 147 7.44 -5.54 2.27
CA VAL A 147 6.04 -5.45 1.79
C VAL A 147 5.41 -4.13 2.24
N PHE A 148 6.09 -3.03 1.92
CA PHE A 148 5.70 -1.70 2.39
C PHE A 148 4.43 -1.22 1.69
N PRO A 149 3.50 -0.60 2.43
CA PRO A 149 2.42 0.17 1.83
C PRO A 149 2.97 1.23 0.87
N MET A 150 2.34 1.33 -0.28
CA MET A 150 2.67 2.35 -1.27
C MET A 150 1.40 2.94 -1.85
N SER A 151 1.45 4.21 -2.25
CA SER A 151 0.36 4.87 -2.95
C SER A 151 0.85 5.49 -4.26
N GLY A 152 -0.01 5.52 -5.28
CA GLY A 152 0.24 6.22 -6.53
C GLY A 152 -1.03 6.84 -7.06
N GLU A 153 -0.90 7.90 -7.85
CA GLU A 153 -2.01 8.62 -8.45
C GLU A 153 -1.85 8.67 -9.97
N TYR A 154 -2.95 8.58 -10.70
CA TYR A 154 -2.97 8.75 -12.15
C TYR A 154 -4.28 9.37 -12.61
N GLU A 155 -4.19 10.33 -13.54
CA GLU A 155 -5.36 11.02 -14.09
C GLU A 155 -5.62 10.58 -15.53
N LEU A 156 -6.90 10.35 -15.82
CA LEU A 156 -7.44 10.04 -17.14
C LEU A 156 -8.38 11.19 -17.54
N PRO A 157 -7.86 12.30 -18.10
CA PRO A 157 -8.63 13.52 -18.33
C PRO A 157 -9.74 13.36 -19.38
N GLU A 158 -9.66 12.37 -20.26
CA GLU A 158 -10.69 12.06 -21.27
C GLU A 158 -11.56 10.86 -20.86
N GLY A 159 -11.44 10.41 -19.61
CA GLY A 159 -11.99 9.15 -19.14
C GLY A 159 -11.28 7.92 -19.72
N LEU A 160 -11.97 6.79 -19.70
CA LEU A 160 -11.47 5.51 -20.19
C LEU A 160 -12.30 5.05 -21.39
N LYS A 161 -11.71 5.03 -22.59
CA LYS A 161 -12.44 4.60 -23.79
C LYS A 161 -12.64 3.07 -23.81
N PRO A 162 -13.78 2.56 -24.34
CA PRO A 162 -14.08 1.13 -24.39
C PRO A 162 -13.16 0.36 -25.36
N THR A 163 -12.55 1.06 -26.32
CA THR A 163 -11.70 0.46 -27.34
C THR A 163 -10.22 0.61 -26.97
N GLY A 164 -9.70 -0.35 -26.20
CA GLY A 164 -8.25 -0.51 -26.05
C GLY A 164 -7.85 -1.41 -24.89
N THR A 165 -7.12 -2.49 -25.18
CA THR A 165 -6.10 -3.00 -24.26
C THR A 165 -4.99 -1.94 -24.19
N GLY A 166 -5.22 -0.91 -23.38
CA GLY A 166 -4.25 0.15 -23.14
C GLY A 166 -3.31 -0.26 -22.00
N THR A 167 -2.02 0.05 -22.17
CA THR A 167 -1.09 0.05 -21.04
C THR A 167 -0.96 1.48 -20.52
N ILE A 168 -1.29 1.70 -19.25
CA ILE A 168 -0.98 2.94 -18.54
C ILE A 168 0.48 2.88 -18.11
N LEU A 169 1.26 3.86 -18.60
CA LEU A 169 2.69 3.98 -18.32
C LEU A 169 2.99 5.22 -17.46
N GLY A 170 4.19 5.26 -16.88
CA GLY A 170 4.70 6.45 -16.19
C GLY A 170 4.14 6.67 -14.79
N LEU A 171 3.40 5.69 -14.26
CA LEU A 171 2.85 5.76 -12.91
C LEU A 171 3.97 5.60 -11.88
N LYS A 172 4.00 6.50 -10.90
CA LYS A 172 4.97 6.47 -9.82
C LYS A 172 4.27 6.14 -8.51
N MET A 173 4.82 5.16 -7.80
CA MET A 173 4.41 4.83 -6.45
C MET A 173 5.31 5.55 -5.45
N LEU A 174 4.74 5.93 -4.32
CA LEU A 174 5.43 6.46 -3.16
C LEU A 174 5.27 5.46 -2.02
N ARG A 175 6.36 5.13 -1.33
CA ARG A 175 6.28 4.36 -0.09
C ARG A 175 5.71 5.25 1.00
N SER A 176 4.84 4.69 1.83
CA SER A 176 4.30 5.38 3.01
C SER A 176 5.30 5.46 4.18
N ILE A 177 6.51 4.90 4.00
CA ILE A 177 7.52 4.71 5.04
C ILE A 177 8.84 5.37 4.64
N ALA A 178 9.52 5.97 5.62
CA ALA A 178 10.85 6.52 5.47
C ALA A 178 11.91 5.47 5.82
N ARG A 179 13.07 5.55 5.17
CA ARG A 179 14.25 4.74 5.48
C ARG A 179 15.35 5.61 6.07
N VAL A 180 15.97 5.13 7.14
CA VAL A 180 17.19 5.70 7.73
C VAL A 180 18.29 4.65 7.67
N ASP A 181 19.35 4.96 6.94
CA ASP A 181 20.56 4.14 6.90
C ASP A 181 21.57 4.66 7.91
N VAL A 182 21.97 3.82 8.86
CA VAL A 182 22.99 4.13 9.86
C VAL A 182 24.24 3.35 9.52
N THR A 183 25.36 4.06 9.36
CA THR A 183 26.67 3.46 9.14
C THR A 183 27.64 3.93 10.19
N ALA A 184 28.38 3.01 10.80
CA ALA A 184 29.43 3.33 11.76
C ALA A 184 30.67 2.48 11.51
N THR A 185 31.83 3.07 11.76
CA THR A 185 33.11 2.35 11.79
C THR A 185 33.41 1.92 13.22
N GLU A 186 34.03 0.75 13.37
CA GLU A 186 34.52 0.28 14.66
C GLU A 186 35.55 1.26 15.23
N VAL A 187 35.44 1.48 16.53
CA VAL A 187 36.40 2.27 17.31
C VAL A 187 36.89 1.42 18.48
N ALA A 188 38.12 1.66 18.91
CA ALA A 188 38.74 0.85 19.97
C ALA A 188 37.84 0.78 21.22
N ASN A 189 37.62 -0.43 21.72
CA ASN A 189 36.79 -0.75 22.90
C ASN A 189 35.27 -0.54 22.75
N PHE A 190 34.75 -0.17 21.57
CA PHE A 190 33.31 -0.06 21.34
C PHE A 190 32.87 -0.89 20.13
N ARG A 191 31.81 -1.66 20.32
CA ARG A 191 31.12 -2.39 19.26
C ARG A 191 29.67 -1.97 19.22
N MET A 192 29.20 -1.51 18.07
CA MET A 192 27.78 -1.23 17.88
C MET A 192 27.02 -2.55 17.82
N THR A 193 26.05 -2.73 18.73
CA THR A 193 25.25 -3.97 18.83
C THR A 193 23.83 -3.81 18.30
N GLY A 194 23.35 -2.58 18.18
CA GLY A 194 22.00 -2.28 17.72
C GLY A 194 21.77 -0.77 17.60
N VAL A 195 20.73 -0.40 16.86
CA VAL A 195 20.27 0.98 16.74
C VAL A 195 18.82 1.05 17.23
N LYS A 196 18.46 2.11 17.94
CA LYS A 196 17.10 2.36 18.40
C LYS A 196 16.68 3.77 17.99
N ALA A 197 15.48 3.90 17.43
CA ALA A 197 14.85 5.20 17.21
C ALA A 197 14.05 5.57 18.46
N TYR A 198 14.25 6.79 18.95
CA TYR A 198 13.49 7.36 20.06
C TYR A 198 12.47 8.35 19.52
N ARG A 199 11.34 8.48 20.22
CA ARG A 199 10.26 9.41 19.85
C ARG A 199 9.77 9.22 18.40
N ALA A 200 9.61 7.97 17.98
CA ALA A 200 9.04 7.66 16.69
C ALA A 200 7.51 7.81 16.74
N ASN A 201 6.92 8.00 15.55
CA ASN A 201 5.49 7.97 15.36
C ASN A 201 4.99 6.51 15.35
N ASN A 202 3.83 6.26 15.97
CA ASN A 202 3.23 4.93 16.08
C ASN A 202 2.13 4.65 15.04
N TYR A 203 1.83 5.60 14.15
CA TYR A 203 0.89 5.43 13.06
C TYR A 203 1.54 5.76 11.71
N LEU A 204 1.03 5.11 10.67
CA LEU A 204 1.45 5.23 9.29
C LEU A 204 0.27 5.76 8.47
N GLN A 205 0.48 6.88 7.78
CA GLN A 205 -0.45 7.36 6.77
C GLN A 205 -0.15 6.68 5.44
N VAL A 206 -1.09 5.91 4.87
CA VAL A 206 -0.84 5.13 3.65
C VAL A 206 -0.76 6.04 2.42
N ILE A 207 -1.69 7.00 2.33
CA ILE A 207 -1.77 7.94 1.21
C ILE A 207 -1.34 9.32 1.71
N PRO A 208 -0.32 9.96 1.12
CA PRO A 208 0.13 11.26 1.59
C PRO A 208 -0.96 12.33 1.40
N ASP A 209 -0.92 13.34 2.27
CA ASP A 209 -1.84 14.48 2.21
C ASP A 209 -1.58 15.34 0.96
N GLU A 210 -0.31 15.44 0.55
CA GLU A 210 0.07 16.07 -0.71
C GLU A 210 -0.45 15.27 -1.92
N THR A 211 -0.91 15.99 -2.95
CA THR A 211 -1.56 15.41 -4.13
C THR A 211 -0.75 15.71 -5.39
N GLY A 212 -0.70 14.78 -6.35
CA GLY A 212 -0.01 14.99 -7.62
C GLY A 212 1.51 15.13 -7.54
N VAL A 213 2.12 14.78 -6.41
CA VAL A 213 3.56 14.92 -6.20
C VAL A 213 4.32 13.63 -6.47
N SER A 214 5.52 13.75 -7.08
CA SER A 214 6.46 12.62 -7.24
C SER A 214 7.33 12.39 -6.00
N LYS A 215 7.22 13.27 -5.00
CA LYS A 215 7.92 13.22 -3.71
C LYS A 215 7.17 14.14 -2.75
N VAL A 216 6.91 13.65 -1.55
CA VAL A 216 6.27 14.44 -0.48
C VAL A 216 7.29 15.40 0.15
N THR A 217 6.86 16.60 0.48
CA THR A 217 7.69 17.65 1.13
C THR A 217 7.33 17.87 2.60
N PHE A 218 6.11 17.55 3.00
CA PHE A 218 5.58 17.65 4.35
C PHE A 218 5.11 16.28 4.86
N PRO A 219 5.51 15.86 6.06
CA PRO A 219 5.12 14.55 6.59
C PRO A 219 3.59 14.48 6.77
N SER A 220 3.01 13.37 6.34
CA SER A 220 1.58 13.10 6.51
C SER A 220 1.40 12.28 7.79
N VAL A 221 0.95 12.95 8.86
CA VAL A 221 0.85 12.36 10.21
C VAL A 221 -0.62 12.21 10.59
N PRO A 222 -1.13 10.98 10.80
CA PRO A 222 -2.53 10.77 11.16
C PRO A 222 -2.89 11.48 12.46
N GLU A 223 -4.13 11.98 12.53
CA GLU A 223 -4.65 12.58 13.75
C GLU A 223 -4.71 11.55 14.89
N GLY A 224 -4.34 11.96 16.11
CA GLY A 224 -4.31 11.07 17.27
C GLY A 224 -3.05 10.19 17.39
N SER A 225 -2.09 10.32 16.49
CA SER A 225 -0.80 9.62 16.57
C SER A 225 -0.01 9.98 17.85
N ASP A 226 0.56 8.96 18.51
CA ASP A 226 1.57 9.14 19.55
C ASP A 226 2.96 9.20 18.91
N ARG A 227 3.61 10.35 19.07
CA ARG A 227 4.92 10.67 18.48
C ARG A 227 6.06 10.53 19.47
N ASN A 228 5.83 9.81 20.57
CA ASN A 228 6.82 9.58 21.62
C ASN A 228 7.07 8.08 21.85
N VAL A 229 6.94 7.27 20.80
CA VAL A 229 7.09 5.82 20.89
C VAL A 229 8.48 5.38 20.48
N ASP A 230 9.16 4.69 21.38
CA ASP A 230 10.47 4.11 21.12
C ASP A 230 10.38 2.86 20.25
N SER A 231 11.27 2.74 19.26
CA SER A 231 11.33 1.54 18.43
C SER A 231 11.87 0.32 19.18
N SER A 232 11.64 -0.88 18.64
CA SER A 232 12.50 -2.02 18.95
C SER A 232 13.95 -1.74 18.51
N ILE A 233 14.90 -2.51 19.06
CA ILE A 233 16.30 -2.44 18.62
C ILE A 233 16.42 -3.06 17.23
N PHE A 234 16.94 -2.29 16.28
CA PHE A 234 17.30 -2.75 14.95
C PHE A 234 18.68 -3.43 15.01
N PRO A 235 18.83 -4.64 14.45
CA PRO A 235 20.10 -5.33 14.43
C PRO A 235 21.08 -4.63 13.50
N VAL A 236 22.36 -4.76 13.82
CA VAL A 236 23.46 -4.21 13.04
C VAL A 236 24.16 -5.34 12.30
N SER A 237 24.29 -5.23 10.99
CA SER A 237 25.13 -6.13 10.19
C SER A 237 26.60 -5.73 10.34
N SER A 238 27.45 -6.71 10.62
CA SER A 238 28.91 -6.55 10.59
C SER A 238 29.40 -6.85 9.17
N GLU A 239 29.29 -5.88 8.26
CA GLU A 239 29.53 -6.13 6.83
C GLU A 239 31.01 -6.29 6.48
N ASN A 240 31.96 -5.95 7.36
CA ASN A 240 33.41 -6.21 7.16
C ASN A 240 34.25 -6.14 8.46
N TRP A 241 33.79 -6.74 9.56
CA TRP A 241 34.38 -6.72 10.92
C TRP A 241 34.51 -5.32 11.56
N ASN A 242 34.95 -4.30 10.80
CA ASN A 242 35.17 -2.93 11.24
C ASN A 242 34.08 -1.95 10.75
N ASN A 243 33.10 -2.40 9.96
CA ASN A 243 31.99 -1.58 9.48
C ASN A 243 30.65 -2.19 9.91
N PHE A 244 29.83 -1.34 10.51
CA PHE A 244 28.50 -1.61 11.03
C PHE A 244 27.48 -0.88 10.17
N SER A 245 26.43 -1.58 9.73
CA SER A 245 25.28 -0.95 9.08
C SER A 245 23.96 -1.42 9.69
N ALA A 246 23.01 -0.49 9.81
CA ALA A 246 21.64 -0.77 10.23
C ALA A 246 20.67 -0.01 9.33
N ARG A 247 19.55 -0.65 9.02
CA ARG A 247 18.45 -0.05 8.25
C ARG A 247 17.24 0.05 9.13
N LEU A 248 16.75 1.25 9.29
CA LEU A 248 15.57 1.55 10.07
C LEU A 248 14.49 2.00 9.10
N TYR A 249 13.29 1.45 9.28
CA TYR A 249 12.10 1.93 8.61
C TYR A 249 11.18 2.55 9.64
N LEU A 250 10.76 3.79 9.38
CA LEU A 250 9.99 4.60 10.31
C LEU A 250 8.82 5.24 9.57
N SER A 251 7.67 5.33 10.24
CA SER A 251 6.58 6.17 9.74
C SER A 251 6.99 7.65 9.75
N GLU A 252 6.37 8.44 8.88
CA GLU A 252 6.61 9.87 8.82
C GLU A 252 6.21 10.57 10.11
N THR A 253 6.95 11.62 10.47
CA THR A 253 6.64 12.47 11.62
C THR A 253 7.11 13.89 11.37
N TRP A 254 6.44 14.85 12.00
CA TRP A 254 6.93 16.22 12.10
C TRP A 254 8.21 16.27 12.93
N SER A 255 9.14 17.16 12.55
CA SER A 255 10.26 17.48 13.40
C SER A 255 9.76 18.06 14.73
N PRO A 256 10.41 17.75 15.86
CA PRO A 256 10.11 18.43 17.11
C PRO A 256 10.35 19.94 16.97
N GLU A 257 9.57 20.72 17.72
CA GLU A 257 9.79 22.17 17.81
C GLU A 257 11.22 22.48 18.27
N PRO A 258 11.82 23.60 17.86
CA PRO A 258 13.21 23.91 18.20
C PRO A 258 13.53 23.85 19.71
N ALA A 259 12.56 24.15 20.57
CA ALA A 259 12.72 24.07 22.03
C ALA A 259 12.79 22.64 22.59
N ASP A 260 12.30 21.65 21.83
CA ASP A 260 12.21 20.24 22.22
C ASP A 260 13.27 19.36 21.53
N GLN A 261 14.11 19.97 20.69
CA GLN A 261 15.29 19.36 20.08
C GLN A 261 16.38 19.21 21.15
N VAL A 262 17.00 18.01 21.20
CA VAL A 262 18.04 17.63 22.18
C VAL A 262 19.43 17.81 21.57
#